data_AF-A0A1G6AG36-F1
#
_entry.id   AF-A0A1G6AG36-F1
#
_cell.length_a   1.000
_cell.length_b   1.000
_cell.length_c   1.000
_cell.angle_alpha   90.00
_cell.angle_beta   90.00
_cell.angle_gamma   90.00
#
_symmetry.space_group_name_H-M   'P 1'
#
loop_
_entity.id
_entity.type
_entity.pdbx_description
1 polymer ?
#
loop_
_entity_poly.entity_id
_entity_poly.type
_entity_poly.pdbx_seq_one_letter_code
_entity_poly.pdbx_strand_id
1 'polypeptide(L)'
;MNAMQNAMSESYRAVMDPSVNPLRRLPPIRRFQTMLFLSMMWTLIFCVGTGAWLWYGELVAFHVLLALGVFVTGTTFHRAGRTSE
;
A
#
# COMPACT_ATOMS: atom_id res chain seq x y z
N MET A 1 -21.78 -14.54 -6.04
CA MET A 1 -20.82 -13.44 -6.32
C MET A 1 -20.26 -13.68 -7.73
N ASN A 2 -20.16 -12.64 -8.54
CA ASN A 2 -19.62 -12.77 -9.90
C ASN A 2 -18.08 -12.81 -9.88
N ALA A 3 -17.45 -13.31 -10.95
CA ALA A 3 -15.99 -13.49 -11.02
C ALA A 3 -15.21 -12.19 -10.75
N MET A 4 -15.74 -11.05 -11.21
CA MET A 4 -15.17 -9.72 -10.97
C MET A 4 -15.21 -9.31 -9.48
N GLN A 5 -16.33 -9.52 -8.77
CA GLN A 5 -16.38 -9.26 -7.32
C GLN A 5 -15.39 -10.12 -6.54
N ASN A 6 -15.22 -11.39 -6.93
CA ASN A 6 -14.27 -12.27 -6.27
C ASN A 6 -12.84 -11.74 -6.44
N ALA A 7 -12.44 -11.38 -7.66
CA ALA A 7 -11.12 -10.83 -7.94
C ALA A 7 -10.85 -9.52 -7.17
N MET A 8 -11.84 -8.62 -7.10
CA MET A 8 -11.71 -7.38 -6.31
C MET A 8 -11.57 -7.66 -4.81
N SER A 9 -12.37 -8.59 -4.27
CA SER A 9 -12.32 -8.96 -2.85
C SER A 9 -11.00 -9.62 -2.50
N GLU A 10 -10.50 -10.54 -3.34
CA GLU A 10 -9.20 -11.20 -3.15
C GLU A 10 -8.05 -10.21 -3.19
N SER A 11 -8.08 -9.26 -4.14
CA SER A 11 -7.06 -8.21 -4.24
C SER A 11 -7.04 -7.32 -2.99
N TYR A 12 -8.21 -6.92 -2.50
CA TYR A 12 -8.32 -6.14 -1.27
C TYR A 12 -7.80 -6.94 -0.07
N ARG A 13 -8.18 -8.21 0.05
CA ARG A 13 -7.73 -9.08 1.14
C ARG A 13 -6.23 -9.31 1.11
N ALA A 14 -5.62 -9.49 -0.07
CA ALA A 14 -4.18 -9.68 -0.19
C ALA A 14 -3.36 -8.54 0.44
N VAL A 15 -3.87 -7.30 0.38
CA VAL A 15 -3.22 -6.11 0.95
C VAL A 15 -3.68 -5.84 2.38
N MET A 16 -5.00 -5.72 2.58
CA MET A 16 -5.60 -5.19 3.80
C MET A 16 -5.94 -6.25 4.84
N ASP A 17 -6.17 -7.51 4.43
CA ASP A 17 -6.58 -8.54 5.38
C ASP A 17 -5.37 -8.94 6.26
N PRO A 18 -5.47 -8.70 7.58
CA PRO A 18 -4.41 -9.01 8.52
C PRO A 18 -4.00 -10.49 8.55
N SER A 19 -4.95 -11.39 8.28
CA SER A 19 -4.72 -12.84 8.32
C SER A 19 -4.05 -13.38 7.04
N VAL A 20 -4.13 -12.61 5.94
CA VAL A 20 -3.66 -13.03 4.62
C VAL A 20 -2.38 -12.32 4.23
N ASN A 21 -2.25 -11.03 4.52
CA ASN A 21 -1.16 -10.22 4.01
C ASN A 21 0.23 -10.71 4.52
N PRO A 22 1.32 -10.42 3.78
CA PRO A 22 2.67 -10.88 4.16
C PRO A 22 3.16 -10.38 5.53
N LEU A 23 2.58 -9.28 6.03
CA LEU A 23 2.91 -8.74 7.35
C LEU A 23 2.43 -9.63 8.51
N ARG A 24 1.56 -10.62 8.26
CA ARG A 24 1.07 -11.55 9.29
C ARG A 24 2.17 -12.33 10.02
N ARG A 25 3.37 -12.40 9.42
CA ARG A 25 4.55 -13.05 10.00
C ARG A 25 5.23 -12.22 11.08
N LEU A 26 4.95 -10.91 11.14
CA LEU A 26 5.49 -10.02 12.16
C LEU A 26 4.66 -10.06 13.44
N PRO A 27 5.26 -9.74 14.61
CA PRO A 27 4.53 -9.48 15.85
C PRO A 27 3.39 -8.47 15.66
N PRO A 28 2.26 -8.62 16.38
CA PRO A 28 1.06 -7.81 16.18
C PRO A 28 1.30 -6.30 16.17
N ILE A 29 2.12 -5.80 17.10
CA ILE A 29 2.44 -4.37 17.19
C ILE A 29 3.19 -3.84 15.97
N ARG A 30 4.16 -4.60 15.45
CA ARG A 30 4.94 -4.21 14.26
C ARG A 30 4.06 -4.23 13.02
N ARG A 31 3.19 -5.23 12.90
CA ARG A 31 2.24 -5.30 11.78
C ARG A 31 1.29 -4.11 11.77
N PHE A 32 0.74 -3.73 12.91
CA PHE A 32 -0.12 -2.54 13.01
C PHE A 32 0.64 -1.26 12.63
N GLN A 33 1.84 -1.06 13.19
CA GLN A 33 2.67 0.11 12.88
C GLN A 33 3.01 0.18 11.39
N THR A 34 3.44 -0.91 10.77
CA THR A 34 3.76 -0.95 9.34
C THR A 34 2.54 -0.64 8.47
N MET A 35 1.37 -1.21 8.77
CA MET A 35 0.13 -0.88 8.04
C MET A 35 -0.28 0.58 8.23
N LEU A 36 -0.08 1.14 9.43
CA LEU A 36 -0.35 2.55 9.71
C LEU A 36 0.57 3.47 8.89
N PHE A 37 1.86 3.17 8.82
CA PHE A 37 2.81 3.93 7.99
C PHE A 37 2.45 3.86 6.50
N LEU A 38 2.08 2.68 5.99
CA LEU A 38 1.62 2.52 4.61
C LEU A 38 0.35 3.35 4.34
N SER A 39 -0.61 3.32 5.27
CA SER A 39 -1.85 4.12 5.17
C SER A 39 -1.57 5.62 5.13
N MET A 40 -0.72 6.11 6.03
CA MET A 40 -0.33 7.52 6.08
C MET A 40 0.43 7.94 4.82
N MET A 41 1.36 7.12 4.33
CA MET A 41 2.09 7.38 3.08
C MET A 41 1.13 7.53 1.90
N TRP A 42 0.20 6.59 1.70
CA TRP A 42 -0.78 6.66 0.62
C TRP A 42 -1.72 7.85 0.77
N THR A 43 -2.16 8.15 1.99
CA THR A 43 -2.96 9.36 2.28
C THR A 43 -2.20 10.63 1.87
N LEU A 44 -0.92 10.74 2.25
CA LEU A 44 -0.08 11.89 1.87
C LEU A 44 0.10 11.99 0.35
N ILE A 45 0.39 10.89 -0.34
CA ILE A 45 0.53 10.87 -1.81
C ILE A 45 -0.76 11.37 -2.47
N PHE A 46 -1.93 10.91 -2.04
CA PHE A 46 -3.20 11.36 -2.61
C PHE A 46 -3.58 12.78 -2.23
N CYS A 47 -3.34 13.22 -0.98
CA CYS A 47 -3.57 14.60 -0.57
C CYS A 47 -2.68 15.59 -1.32
N VAL A 48 -1.38 15.28 -1.44
CA VAL A 48 -0.45 16.11 -2.21
C VAL A 48 -0.80 16.05 -3.69
N GLY A 49 -1.11 14.89 -4.25
CA GLY A 49 -1.49 14.75 -5.65
C GLY A 49 -2.74 15.53 -6.03
N THR A 50 -3.79 15.42 -5.22
CA THR A 50 -5.05 16.15 -5.42
C THR A 50 -4.89 17.65 -5.17
N GLY A 51 -4.10 18.05 -4.17
CA GLY A 51 -3.78 19.46 -3.91
C GLY A 51 -2.90 20.11 -4.99
N ALA A 52 -1.89 19.38 -5.49
CA ALA A 52 -0.98 19.85 -6.54
C ALA A 52 -1.66 20.02 -7.91
N TRP A 53 -2.84 19.40 -8.10
CA TRP A 53 -3.67 19.63 -9.29
C TRP A 53 -4.04 21.11 -9.46
N LEU A 54 -4.12 21.88 -8.36
CA LEU A 54 -4.37 23.32 -8.39
C LEU A 54 -3.21 24.14 -8.99
N TRP A 55 -1.99 23.59 -9.04
CA TRP A 55 -0.77 24.30 -9.44
C TRP A 55 -0.21 23.87 -10.81
N TYR A 56 -0.92 23.01 -11.56
CA TYR A 56 -0.73 22.61 -12.97
C TYR A 56 0.68 22.19 -13.47
N GLY A 57 1.74 22.32 -12.67
CA GLY A 57 3.13 22.23 -13.11
C GLY A 57 3.83 20.88 -12.87
N GLU A 58 3.35 20.03 -11.96
CA GLU A 58 4.10 18.83 -11.53
C GLU A 58 3.28 17.53 -11.52
N LEU A 59 2.47 17.29 -12.56
CA LEU A 59 1.81 15.99 -12.72
C LEU A 59 2.81 14.83 -12.82
N VAL A 60 4.01 15.06 -13.37
CA VAL A 60 5.07 14.04 -13.45
C VAL A 60 5.55 13.63 -12.05
N ALA A 61 5.74 14.59 -11.13
CA ALA A 61 6.17 14.30 -9.77
C ALA A 61 5.16 13.42 -9.03
N PHE A 62 3.85 13.65 -9.24
CA PHE A 62 2.81 12.79 -8.70
C PHE A 62 2.90 11.34 -9.21
N HIS A 63 3.10 11.14 -10.52
CA HIS A 63 3.24 9.80 -11.08
C HIS A 63 4.49 9.08 -10.54
N VAL A 64 5.61 9.81 -10.39
CA VAL A 64 6.84 9.26 -9.79
C VAL A 64 6.62 8.89 -8.32
N LEU A 65 5.95 9.75 -7.54
CA LEU A 65 5.59 9.46 -6.15
C LEU A 65 4.66 8.25 -6.03
N LEU A 66 3.69 8.12 -6.95
CA LEU A 66 2.77 6.99 -6.98
C LEU A 66 3.51 5.68 -7.30
N ALA A 67 4.39 5.68 -8.30
CA ALA A 67 5.25 4.53 -8.62
C ALA A 67 6.16 4.15 -7.44
N LEU A 68 6.75 5.14 -6.77
CA LEU A 68 7.55 4.93 -5.56
C LEU A 68 6.70 4.34 -4.42
N GLY A 69 5.47 4.82 -4.22
CA GLY A 69 4.54 4.29 -3.22
C GLY A 69 4.20 2.82 -3.45
N VAL A 70 3.97 2.42 -4.71
CA VAL A 70 3.77 1.01 -5.09
C VAL A 70 5.03 0.20 -4.80
N PHE A 71 6.20 0.69 -5.20
CA PHE A 71 7.48 0.01 -4.97
C PHE A 71 7.78 -0.18 -3.47
N VAL A 72 7.58 0.85 -2.65
CA VAL A 72 7.76 0.78 -1.19
C VAL A 72 6.78 -0.23 -0.57
N THR A 73 5.52 -0.25 -1.02
CA THR A 73 4.53 -1.22 -0.54
C THR A 73 4.96 -2.66 -0.90
N GLY A 74 5.34 -2.90 -2.15
CA GLY A 74 5.80 -4.21 -2.62
C GLY A 74 7.05 -4.70 -1.90
N THR A 75 8.05 -3.83 -1.72
CA THR A 75 9.29 -4.18 -0.99
C THR A 75 9.03 -4.44 0.49
N THR A 76 8.13 -3.69 1.13
CA THR A 76 7.71 -3.91 2.52
C THR A 76 7.12 -5.30 2.69
N PHE A 77 6.18 -5.68 1.82
CA PHE A 77 5.53 -6.99 1.84
C PHE A 77 6.51 -8.12 1.48
N HIS A 78 7.38 -7.92 0.49
CA HIS A 78 8.40 -8.89 0.12
C HIS A 78 9.36 -9.19 1.29
N ARG A 79 9.88 -8.15 1.95
CA ARG A 79 10.78 -8.31 3.11
C ARG A 79 10.09 -9.02 4.28
N ALA A 80 8.85 -8.67 4.58
CA ALA A 80 8.05 -9.34 5.61
C ALA A 80 7.83 -10.82 5.29
N GLY A 81 7.62 -11.16 4.02
CA GLY A 81 7.49 -12.53 3.55
C GLY A 81 8.76 -13.38 3.72
N ARG A 82 9.95 -12.77 3.74
CA ARG A 82 11.25 -13.47 3.85
C ARG A 82 11.77 -13.65 5.29
N THR A 83 11.19 -12.95 6.27
CA THR A 83 11.72 -12.92 7.65
C THR A 83 11.43 -14.20 8.46
N SER A 84 10.98 -15.28 7.82
CA SER A 84 10.70 -16.57 8.46
C SER A 84 11.22 -17.78 7.66
N GLU A 85 12.17 -17.53 6.75
CA GLU A 85 13.12 -18.56 6.28
C GLU A 85 14.40 -18.51 7.15
#